data_AF-A0A535PSL2-F1
#
_entry.id   AF-A0A535PSL2-F1
#
_cell.length_a   1.000
_cell.length_b   1.000
_cell.length_c   1.000
_cell.angle_alpha   90.00
_cell.angle_beta   90.00
_cell.angle_gamma   90.00
#
_symmetry.space_group_name_H-M   'P 1'
#
loop_
_entity.id
_entity.type
_entity.pdbx_description
1 polymer ?
#
loop_
_entity_poly.entity_id
_entity_poly.type
_entity_poly.pdbx_seq_one_letter_code
_entity_poly.pdbx_strand_id
1 'polypeptide(L)'
;MPVYGILEKQITWYEASLSLQERRGRGHFSTPPRLVEHILDACGYTPDSDLRATRVLDPACGSGNFLAAAAHRLVSFVTRTGLPKEECAALVQRNLWGFDPDPVSCFLSEMQLSAAVTPSVGSVDTSMPITVAATRWHIHQADGLALQWPEPCVDLFLANPPYLAAKNTDLSAYPTAHRRGQADSYLLFLNLGLQIVRPGGWLGLVLPDPLLARTNAASERARLLKEFTIHHLWHLSDVFTAQVGAVVIIAQKSPPRSQHQVAWKREKWKHITAAASNALSMPLTSPASTVSQSLLLHQPCAELRYLLSNEHDSILERLQSYLASTPASSSALAPLNEFVSISRGEEFGRKSSYLMQQETSNSRNVEPSWSPSDTTLLPYFPLLRGGKDIRPFRPPHSCWWIAREAIAKPLERYLSPKLLVVKSTDRLQAVLDIQGHVALQTLYLLHLRKQDAPVDDLYFFLALLNSRLLQRYVYVLYTAYKWVQPQIEQHVLAQLPVPIVTVSEKEAVIARSKLLVHACSPPGSVVEWKKNARDIYEEQECALSALYNALLC
;
A
#
# COMPACT_ATOMS: atom_id res chain seq x y z
N MET A 1 25.46 -29.13 -14.82
CA MET A 1 24.48 -28.12 -14.36
C MET A 1 24.61 -26.92 -15.26
N PRO A 2 23.51 -26.31 -15.77
CA PRO A 2 23.62 -25.09 -16.56
C PRO A 2 24.24 -23.98 -15.69
N VAL A 3 25.15 -23.20 -16.26
CA VAL A 3 25.87 -22.08 -15.61
C VAL A 3 24.89 -21.12 -14.91
N TYR A 4 23.70 -20.95 -15.50
CA TYR A 4 22.58 -20.19 -14.96
C TYR A 4 22.14 -20.61 -13.55
N GLY A 5 22.05 -21.91 -13.27
CA GLY A 5 21.63 -22.43 -11.95
C GLY A 5 22.68 -22.29 -10.85
N ILE A 6 23.94 -22.03 -11.20
CA ILE A 6 25.02 -21.76 -10.25
C ILE A 6 25.01 -20.26 -9.90
N LEU A 7 24.81 -19.39 -10.90
CA LEU A 7 24.71 -17.94 -10.72
C LEU A 7 23.49 -17.54 -9.88
N GLU A 8 22.30 -18.10 -10.15
CA GLU A 8 21.11 -17.86 -9.32
C GLU A 8 21.37 -18.24 -7.85
N LYS A 9 22.06 -19.35 -7.61
CA LYS A 9 22.43 -19.77 -6.24
C LYS A 9 23.43 -18.82 -5.59
N GLN A 10 24.39 -18.28 -6.33
CA GLN A 10 25.39 -17.33 -5.82
C GLN A 10 24.77 -15.96 -5.52
N ILE A 11 23.87 -15.46 -6.36
CA ILE A 11 23.12 -14.22 -6.12
C ILE A 11 22.21 -14.40 -4.91
N THR A 12 21.45 -15.49 -4.88
CA THR A 12 20.59 -15.82 -3.73
C THR A 12 21.42 -15.96 -2.46
N TRP A 13 22.64 -16.50 -2.52
CA TRP A 13 23.55 -16.61 -1.40
C TRP A 13 24.12 -15.26 -0.94
N TYR A 14 24.55 -14.39 -1.87
CA TYR A 14 25.04 -13.05 -1.52
C TYR A 14 23.94 -12.26 -0.82
N GLU A 15 22.75 -12.21 -1.42
CA GLU A 15 21.60 -11.59 -0.78
C GLU A 15 21.30 -12.27 0.56
N ALA A 16 21.20 -13.61 0.60
CA ALA A 16 20.96 -14.40 1.81
C ALA A 16 21.94 -14.10 2.95
N SER A 17 23.20 -13.84 2.63
CA SER A 17 24.27 -13.58 3.60
C SER A 17 24.19 -12.19 4.24
N LEU A 18 23.50 -11.23 3.61
CA LEU A 18 23.16 -9.95 4.25
C LEU A 18 22.04 -10.14 5.28
N SER A 19 22.23 -9.57 6.48
CA SER A 19 21.18 -9.55 7.50
C SER A 19 19.94 -8.78 7.02
N LEU A 20 18.77 -9.09 7.58
CA LEU A 20 17.53 -8.37 7.23
C LEU A 20 17.63 -6.86 7.53
N GLN A 21 18.41 -6.48 8.56
CA GLN A 21 18.68 -5.07 8.87
C GLN A 21 19.54 -4.42 7.79
N GLU A 22 20.59 -5.09 7.31
CA GLU A 22 21.44 -4.56 6.24
C GLU A 22 20.69 -4.44 4.91
N ARG A 23 19.85 -5.42 4.55
CA ARG A 23 19.02 -5.33 3.35
C ARG A 23 18.01 -4.19 3.42
N ARG A 24 17.39 -3.97 4.60
CA ARG A 24 16.49 -2.84 4.83
C ARG A 24 17.22 -1.50 4.81
N GLY A 25 18.41 -1.43 5.42
CA GLY A 25 19.21 -0.21 5.49
C GLY A 25 19.80 0.19 4.13
N ARG A 26 20.12 -0.78 3.27
CA ARG A 26 20.64 -0.55 1.91
C ARG A 26 19.55 -0.52 0.84
N GLY A 27 18.34 -0.97 1.15
CA GLY A 27 17.26 -1.11 0.15
C GLY A 27 17.43 -2.29 -0.82
N HIS A 28 18.35 -3.23 -0.54
CA HIS A 28 18.63 -4.39 -1.40
C HIS A 28 17.53 -5.45 -1.32
N PHE A 29 16.55 -5.35 -2.23
CA PHE A 29 15.59 -6.40 -2.50
C PHE A 29 15.50 -6.65 -4.01
N SER A 30 16.02 -7.79 -4.47
CA SER A 30 15.91 -8.19 -5.88
C SER A 30 14.47 -8.28 -6.35
N THR A 31 14.21 -7.70 -7.52
CA THR A 31 12.95 -7.88 -8.24
C THR A 31 12.84 -9.34 -8.69
N PRO A 32 11.74 -10.06 -8.36
CA PRO A 32 11.56 -11.44 -8.78
C PRO A 32 11.62 -11.59 -10.31
N PRO A 33 12.30 -12.61 -10.87
CA PRO A 33 12.46 -12.76 -12.33
C PRO A 33 11.14 -12.73 -13.11
N ARG A 34 10.08 -13.36 -12.58
CA ARG A 34 8.76 -13.33 -13.23
C ARG A 34 8.14 -11.94 -13.32
N LEU A 35 8.36 -11.11 -12.29
CA LEU A 35 7.89 -9.73 -12.31
C LEU A 35 8.68 -8.92 -13.34
N VAL A 36 9.99 -9.15 -13.44
CA VAL A 36 10.85 -8.54 -14.46
C VAL A 36 10.34 -8.87 -15.88
N GLU A 37 10.06 -10.14 -16.17
CA GLU A 37 9.52 -10.56 -17.47
C GLU A 37 8.19 -9.86 -17.78
N HIS A 38 7.26 -9.81 -16.82
CA HIS A 38 5.99 -9.12 -17.02
C HIS A 38 6.16 -7.61 -17.29
N ILE A 39 7.10 -6.94 -16.61
CA ILE A 39 7.40 -5.53 -16.86
C ILE A 39 7.95 -5.33 -18.28
N LEU A 40 8.91 -6.17 -18.70
CA LEU A 40 9.49 -6.08 -20.05
C LEU A 40 8.44 -6.35 -21.14
N ASP A 41 7.53 -7.31 -20.94
CA ASP A 41 6.39 -7.57 -21.83
C ASP A 41 5.48 -6.35 -21.95
N ALA A 42 5.12 -5.77 -20.81
CA ALA A 42 4.21 -4.62 -20.76
C ALA A 42 4.82 -3.34 -21.34
N CYS A 43 6.15 -3.20 -21.30
CA CYS A 43 6.89 -2.14 -21.99
C CYS A 43 7.07 -2.40 -23.50
N GLY A 44 6.63 -3.57 -24.01
CA GLY A 44 6.82 -3.95 -25.41
C GLY A 44 8.27 -4.33 -25.78
N TYR A 45 9.15 -4.53 -24.79
CA TYR A 45 10.52 -4.98 -25.02
C TYR A 45 10.53 -6.50 -25.24
N THR A 46 9.92 -6.98 -26.32
CA THR A 46 9.75 -8.41 -26.62
C THR A 46 10.72 -8.85 -27.73
N PRO A 47 11.10 -10.15 -27.79
CA PRO A 47 11.95 -10.65 -28.86
C PRO A 47 11.36 -10.57 -30.28
N ASP A 48 10.06 -10.26 -30.39
CA ASP A 48 9.36 -10.06 -31.67
C ASP A 48 9.44 -8.62 -32.19
N SER A 49 9.94 -7.69 -31.36
CA SER A 49 10.13 -6.28 -31.72
C SER A 49 11.56 -6.03 -32.21
N ASP A 50 11.79 -4.97 -32.99
CA ASP A 50 13.15 -4.56 -33.35
C ASP A 50 13.87 -3.96 -32.15
N LEU A 51 14.79 -4.73 -31.55
CA LEU A 51 15.53 -4.34 -30.36
C LEU A 51 16.92 -3.75 -30.67
N ARG A 52 17.30 -3.65 -31.95
CA ARG A 52 18.69 -3.30 -32.34
C ARG A 52 19.13 -1.95 -31.80
N ALA A 53 18.23 -0.97 -31.77
CA ALA A 53 18.55 0.41 -31.38
C ALA A 53 17.94 0.82 -30.03
N THR A 54 17.32 -0.09 -29.29
CA THR A 54 16.60 0.24 -28.06
C THR A 54 17.54 0.30 -26.87
N ARG A 55 17.89 1.52 -26.44
CA ARG A 55 18.75 1.77 -25.28
C ARG A 55 17.99 1.57 -23.97
N VAL A 56 18.42 0.59 -23.19
CA VAL A 56 17.87 0.23 -21.88
C VAL A 56 18.79 0.73 -20.78
N LEU A 57 18.24 1.41 -19.79
CA LEU A 57 18.95 1.88 -18.61
C LEU A 57 18.31 1.36 -17.33
N ASP A 58 19.13 0.82 -16.44
CA ASP A 58 18.82 0.65 -15.02
C ASP A 58 19.81 1.42 -14.14
N PRO A 59 19.43 2.57 -13.55
CA PRO A 59 20.33 3.43 -12.79
C PRO A 59 20.57 2.96 -11.34
N ALA A 60 19.94 1.86 -10.92
CA ALA A 60 20.11 1.21 -9.62
C ALA A 60 20.02 -0.31 -9.81
N CYS A 61 20.91 -0.84 -10.63
CA CYS A 61 20.74 -2.17 -11.24
C CYS A 61 20.88 -3.33 -10.27
N GLY A 62 21.47 -3.12 -9.09
CA GLY A 62 21.76 -4.18 -8.14
C GLY A 62 22.54 -5.31 -8.81
N SER A 63 22.13 -6.55 -8.55
CA SER A 63 22.69 -7.73 -9.21
C SER A 63 22.38 -7.85 -10.70
N GLY A 64 21.57 -6.96 -11.29
CA GLY A 64 21.36 -6.87 -12.73
C GLY A 64 20.16 -7.64 -13.29
N ASN A 65 19.15 -8.01 -12.49
CA ASN A 65 18.06 -8.89 -12.94
C ASN A 65 17.27 -8.32 -14.14
N PHE A 66 17.00 -7.01 -14.19
CA PHE A 66 16.37 -6.37 -15.34
C PHE A 66 17.25 -6.45 -16.59
N LEU A 67 18.54 -6.14 -16.46
CA LEU A 67 19.49 -6.13 -17.57
C LEU A 67 19.78 -7.54 -18.09
N ALA A 68 19.86 -8.54 -17.21
CA ALA A 68 20.01 -9.94 -17.58
C ALA A 68 18.81 -10.44 -18.40
N ALA A 69 17.58 -10.15 -17.95
CA ALA A 69 16.37 -10.49 -18.70
C ALA A 69 16.32 -9.75 -20.05
N ALA A 70 16.68 -8.47 -20.10
CA ALA A 70 16.78 -7.72 -21.35
C ALA A 70 17.83 -8.33 -22.32
N ALA A 71 18.98 -8.77 -21.79
CA ALA A 71 20.00 -9.45 -22.58
C ALA A 71 19.49 -10.78 -23.16
N HIS A 72 18.78 -11.58 -22.37
CA HIS A 72 18.15 -12.82 -22.86
C HIS A 72 17.13 -12.55 -23.98
N ARG A 73 16.39 -11.44 -23.92
CA ARG A 73 15.47 -11.03 -24.98
C ARG A 73 16.20 -10.56 -26.24
N LEU A 74 17.32 -9.86 -26.11
CA LEU A 74 18.19 -9.52 -27.26
C LEU A 74 18.77 -10.78 -27.93
N VAL A 75 19.25 -11.75 -27.15
CA VAL A 75 19.75 -13.03 -27.69
C VAL A 75 18.64 -13.80 -28.40
N SER A 76 17.43 -13.79 -27.83
CA SER A 76 16.24 -14.40 -28.46
C SER A 76 15.87 -13.69 -29.76
N PHE A 77 15.92 -12.37 -29.79
CA PHE A 77 15.70 -11.56 -31.00
C PHE A 77 16.71 -11.91 -32.09
N VAL A 78 18.01 -11.90 -31.79
CA VAL A 78 19.08 -12.27 -32.75
C VAL A 78 18.86 -13.66 -33.33
N THR A 79 18.51 -14.62 -32.47
CA THR A 79 18.23 -16.01 -32.88
C THR A 79 17.03 -16.08 -33.81
N ARG A 80 15.95 -15.32 -33.55
CA ARG A 80 14.74 -15.29 -34.38
C ARG A 80 14.95 -14.60 -35.72
N THR A 81 15.70 -13.50 -35.75
CA THR A 81 15.95 -12.73 -36.98
C THR A 81 17.05 -13.32 -37.85
N GLY A 82 17.75 -14.36 -37.39
CA GLY A 82 18.87 -14.97 -38.10
C GLY A 82 20.10 -14.05 -38.19
N LEU A 83 20.24 -13.10 -37.26
CA LEU A 83 21.44 -12.27 -37.19
C LEU A 83 22.64 -13.13 -36.71
N PRO A 84 23.87 -12.80 -37.11
CA PRO A 84 25.06 -13.52 -36.65
C PRO A 84 25.14 -13.52 -35.12
N LYS A 85 25.46 -14.66 -34.50
CA LYS A 85 25.53 -14.79 -33.03
C LYS A 85 26.60 -13.89 -32.43
N GLU A 86 27.62 -13.55 -33.21
CA GLU A 86 28.69 -12.62 -32.88
C GLU A 86 28.15 -11.20 -32.63
N GLU A 87 27.00 -10.84 -33.21
CA GLU A 87 26.35 -9.56 -32.95
C GLU A 87 25.67 -9.48 -31.58
N CYS A 88 25.37 -10.61 -30.92
CA CYS A 88 24.69 -10.62 -29.60
C CYS A 88 25.45 -9.78 -28.58
N ALA A 89 26.75 -10.02 -28.43
CA ALA A 89 27.59 -9.31 -27.48
C ALA A 89 27.64 -7.81 -27.80
N ALA A 90 27.78 -7.46 -29.09
CA ALA A 90 27.80 -6.06 -29.54
C ALA A 90 26.47 -5.35 -29.30
N LEU A 91 25.33 -6.02 -29.51
CA LEU A 91 24.01 -5.45 -29.25
C LEU A 91 23.77 -5.23 -27.75
N VAL A 92 24.10 -6.22 -26.92
CA VAL A 92 24.00 -6.12 -25.45
C VAL A 92 24.89 -5.00 -24.95
N GLN A 93 26.16 -4.98 -25.38
CA GLN A 93 27.11 -3.94 -25.00
C GLN A 93 26.63 -2.56 -25.44
N ARG A 94 26.12 -2.39 -26.65
CA ARG A 94 25.66 -1.08 -27.14
C ARG A 94 24.44 -0.55 -26.40
N ASN A 95 23.51 -1.45 -26.03
CA ASN A 95 22.17 -1.06 -25.66
C ASN A 95 21.88 -1.13 -24.16
N LEU A 96 22.57 -1.95 -23.38
CA LEU A 96 22.25 -2.16 -21.96
C LEU A 96 23.23 -1.42 -21.05
N TRP A 97 22.69 -0.56 -20.19
CA TRP A 97 23.45 0.28 -19.26
C TRP A 97 22.95 0.09 -17.84
N GLY A 98 23.87 -0.14 -16.91
CA GLY A 98 23.60 -0.38 -15.49
C GLY A 98 24.50 0.42 -14.58
N PHE A 99 23.94 0.95 -13.50
CA PHE A 99 24.69 1.70 -12.48
C PHE A 99 24.29 1.19 -11.10
N ASP A 100 25.29 0.95 -10.25
CA ASP A 100 25.08 0.63 -8.83
C ASP A 100 26.28 1.11 -8.01
N PRO A 101 26.09 1.66 -6.80
CA PRO A 101 27.21 2.05 -5.95
C PRO A 101 27.96 0.84 -5.34
N ASP A 102 27.32 -0.32 -5.20
CA ASP A 102 27.93 -1.52 -4.62
C ASP A 102 28.77 -2.29 -5.66
N PRO A 103 30.11 -2.36 -5.52
CA PRO A 103 30.97 -3.07 -6.47
C PRO A 103 30.62 -4.57 -6.59
N VAL A 104 30.10 -5.19 -5.53
CA VAL A 104 29.71 -6.61 -5.58
C VAL A 104 28.47 -6.80 -6.45
N SER A 105 27.48 -5.92 -6.32
CA SER A 105 26.30 -5.88 -7.20
C SER A 105 26.70 -5.70 -8.67
N CYS A 106 27.59 -4.75 -8.97
CA CYS A 106 28.11 -4.55 -10.32
C CYS A 106 28.77 -5.82 -10.88
N PHE A 107 29.66 -6.45 -10.12
CA PHE A 107 30.33 -7.68 -10.53
C PHE A 107 29.33 -8.81 -10.84
N LEU A 108 28.32 -9.01 -9.99
CA LEU A 108 27.27 -10.00 -10.23
C LEU A 108 26.45 -9.68 -11.48
N SER A 109 26.14 -8.40 -11.73
CA SER A 109 25.45 -7.96 -12.94
C SER A 109 26.26 -8.25 -14.21
N GLU A 110 27.55 -7.96 -14.21
CA GLU A 110 28.45 -8.30 -15.34
C GLU A 110 28.51 -9.82 -15.58
N MET A 111 28.57 -10.62 -14.51
CA MET A 111 28.54 -12.08 -14.64
C MET A 111 27.22 -12.56 -15.26
N GLN A 112 26.07 -12.01 -14.85
CA GLN A 112 24.77 -12.35 -15.43
C GLN A 112 24.69 -12.00 -16.92
N LEU A 113 25.16 -10.81 -17.31
CA LEU A 113 25.20 -10.41 -18.72
C LEU A 113 26.10 -11.33 -19.56
N SER A 114 27.28 -11.65 -19.04
CA SER A 114 28.21 -12.57 -19.70
C SER A 114 27.59 -13.96 -19.88
N ALA A 115 26.91 -14.47 -18.85
CA ALA A 115 26.23 -15.76 -18.91
C ALA A 115 25.03 -15.74 -19.87
N ALA A 116 24.31 -14.62 -19.99
CA ALA A 116 23.18 -14.49 -20.90
C ALA A 116 23.59 -14.55 -22.37
N VAL A 117 24.78 -14.04 -22.71
CA VAL A 117 25.30 -14.00 -24.08
C VAL A 117 26.10 -15.26 -24.45
N THR A 118 26.65 -15.98 -23.46
CA THR A 118 27.42 -17.20 -23.70
C THR A 118 26.50 -18.36 -24.14
N PRO A 119 26.73 -19.00 -25.29
CA PRO A 119 25.93 -20.15 -25.72
C PRO A 119 26.00 -21.31 -24.71
N SER A 120 24.87 -21.98 -24.47
CA SER A 120 24.83 -23.22 -23.69
C SER A 120 25.78 -24.27 -24.27
N VAL A 121 26.68 -24.79 -23.43
CA VAL A 121 27.68 -25.82 -23.76
C VAL A 121 26.99 -27.02 -24.46
N GLY A 122 27.24 -27.17 -25.76
CA GLY A 122 26.61 -28.19 -26.61
C GLY A 122 26.96 -28.10 -28.10
N SER A 123 27.54 -26.99 -28.56
CA SER A 123 28.20 -26.88 -29.87
C SER A 123 29.59 -26.30 -29.64
N VAL A 124 30.60 -27.16 -29.76
CA VAL A 124 32.01 -26.78 -29.61
C VAL A 124 32.41 -26.08 -30.90
N ASP A 125 32.24 -24.75 -30.92
CA ASP A 125 33.06 -23.88 -31.74
C ASP A 125 33.95 -23.06 -30.79
N THR A 126 35.21 -23.47 -30.66
CA THR A 126 36.21 -22.99 -29.69
C THR A 126 36.67 -21.55 -29.95
N SER A 127 36.08 -20.86 -30.93
CA SER A 127 36.40 -19.48 -31.32
C SER A 127 35.66 -18.39 -30.52
N MET A 128 34.53 -18.73 -29.90
CA MET A 128 33.64 -17.80 -29.16
C MET A 128 33.99 -17.44 -27.70
N PRO A 129 34.73 -18.23 -26.91
CA PRO A 129 34.95 -17.92 -25.48
C PRO A 129 35.72 -16.61 -25.24
N ILE A 130 36.59 -16.24 -26.19
CA ILE A 130 37.55 -15.12 -26.03
C ILE A 130 36.85 -13.76 -26.21
N THR A 131 35.87 -13.66 -27.11
CA THR A 131 35.15 -12.41 -27.40
C THR A 131 34.23 -11.98 -26.26
N VAL A 132 33.50 -12.91 -25.62
CA VAL A 132 32.66 -12.58 -24.45
C VAL A 132 33.53 -12.18 -23.25
N ALA A 133 34.65 -12.87 -23.01
CA ALA A 133 35.58 -12.54 -21.92
C ALA A 133 36.27 -11.17 -22.10
N ALA A 134 36.42 -10.69 -23.35
CA ALA A 134 36.97 -9.37 -23.66
C ALA A 134 35.92 -8.26 -23.76
N THR A 135 34.62 -8.60 -23.73
CA THR A 135 33.55 -7.61 -23.87
C THR A 135 33.39 -6.83 -22.57
N ARG A 136 33.53 -5.50 -22.67
CA ARG A 136 33.32 -4.61 -21.53
C ARG A 136 31.87 -4.14 -21.49
N TRP A 137 31.08 -4.72 -20.58
CA TRP A 137 29.70 -4.32 -20.35
C TRP A 137 29.62 -2.90 -19.78
N HIS A 138 28.54 -2.17 -20.07
CA HIS A 138 28.27 -0.87 -19.46
C HIS A 138 27.60 -1.02 -18.10
N ILE A 139 28.27 -1.76 -17.21
CA ILE A 139 27.94 -1.81 -15.78
C ILE A 139 28.96 -0.95 -15.05
N HIS A 140 28.49 0.06 -14.32
CA HIS A 140 29.34 1.08 -13.75
C HIS A 140 29.13 1.15 -12.24
N GLN A 141 30.23 1.03 -11.49
CA GLN A 141 30.22 1.31 -10.06
C GLN A 141 30.10 2.83 -9.84
N ALA A 142 28.88 3.31 -9.72
CA ALA A 142 28.58 4.73 -9.53
C ALA A 142 27.15 4.91 -9.01
N ASP A 143 26.91 6.06 -8.39
CA ASP A 143 25.57 6.50 -8.06
C ASP A 143 24.90 7.12 -9.30
N GLY A 144 23.93 6.40 -9.88
CA GLY A 144 23.19 6.84 -11.06
C GLY A 144 22.46 8.18 -10.90
N LEU A 145 22.14 8.60 -9.67
CA LEU A 145 21.51 9.91 -9.41
C LEU A 145 22.52 11.07 -9.38
N ALA A 146 23.79 10.80 -9.13
CA ALA A 146 24.84 11.82 -9.07
C ALA A 146 25.41 12.18 -10.44
N LEU A 147 25.12 11.38 -11.46
CA LEU A 147 25.62 11.58 -12.82
C LEU A 147 24.89 12.71 -13.55
N GLN A 148 25.62 13.38 -14.44
CA GLN A 148 25.03 14.33 -15.38
C GLN A 148 24.56 13.59 -16.61
N TRP A 149 23.25 13.49 -16.76
CA TRP A 149 22.63 12.83 -17.90
C TRP A 149 22.30 13.83 -19.01
N PRO A 150 22.62 13.53 -20.28
CA PRO A 150 22.14 14.33 -21.39
C PRO A 150 20.61 14.21 -21.50
N GLU A 151 19.91 15.34 -21.64
CA GLU A 151 18.46 15.35 -21.86
C GLU A 151 18.14 15.18 -23.35
N PRO A 152 17.06 14.45 -23.71
CA PRO A 152 16.71 13.06 -23.37
C PRO A 152 17.52 12.03 -24.17
N CYS A 153 17.81 10.84 -23.61
CA CYS A 153 18.75 9.88 -24.22
C CYS A 153 18.42 8.38 -24.07
N VAL A 154 17.35 8.01 -23.36
CA VAL A 154 17.01 6.61 -23.03
C VAL A 154 15.68 6.19 -23.68
N ASP A 155 15.62 4.94 -24.15
CA ASP A 155 14.44 4.41 -24.84
C ASP A 155 13.57 3.58 -23.91
N LEU A 156 14.20 2.87 -22.96
CA LEU A 156 13.54 2.10 -21.93
C LEU A 156 14.27 2.30 -20.60
N PHE A 157 13.58 2.90 -19.64
CA PHE A 157 14.07 3.10 -18.28
C PHE A 157 13.42 2.07 -17.35
N LEU A 158 14.23 1.20 -16.75
CA LEU A 158 13.79 0.15 -15.83
C LEU A 158 14.45 0.38 -14.49
N ALA A 159 13.69 0.32 -13.39
CA ALA A 159 14.33 0.32 -12.07
C ALA A 159 13.41 -0.25 -10.99
N ASN A 160 14.04 -0.88 -10.00
CA ASN A 160 13.50 -1.06 -8.66
C ASN A 160 14.38 -0.25 -7.70
N PRO A 161 14.21 1.09 -7.62
CA PRO A 161 15.08 1.94 -6.83
C PRO A 161 15.00 1.60 -5.34
N PRO A 162 16.06 1.90 -4.57
CA PRO A 162 16.05 1.69 -3.13
C PRO A 162 14.96 2.56 -2.46
N TYR A 163 14.27 2.02 -1.45
CA TYR A 163 13.17 2.70 -0.73
C TYR A 163 13.67 3.36 0.56
N LEU A 164 14.63 4.26 0.45
CA LEU A 164 15.22 4.96 1.59
C LEU A 164 14.41 6.21 1.92
N ALA A 165 13.94 6.28 3.16
CA ALA A 165 13.21 7.44 3.66
C ALA A 165 14.18 8.56 4.00
N ALA A 166 13.91 9.78 3.53
CA ALA A 166 14.78 10.94 3.76
C ALA A 166 14.96 11.32 5.24
N LYS A 167 14.06 10.84 6.12
CA LYS A 167 14.20 11.01 7.57
C LYS A 167 15.38 10.22 8.15
N ASN A 168 15.77 9.13 7.49
CA ASN A 168 16.77 8.18 7.99
C ASN A 168 18.09 8.23 7.21
N THR A 169 18.11 8.91 6.07
CA THR A 169 19.26 8.99 5.16
C THR A 169 19.43 10.44 4.73
N ASP A 170 20.65 10.98 4.84
CA ASP A 170 20.96 12.30 4.32
C ASP A 170 21.02 12.27 2.79
N LEU A 171 19.94 12.72 2.16
CA LEU A 171 19.81 12.86 0.71
C LEU A 171 20.04 14.30 0.25
N SER A 172 20.53 15.18 1.14
CA SER A 172 20.78 16.57 0.80
C SER A 172 21.74 16.66 -0.38
N ALA A 173 22.79 15.85 -0.47
CA ALA A 173 23.78 15.91 -1.56
C ALA A 173 23.20 15.97 -3.00
N TYR A 174 21.97 15.50 -3.24
CA TYR A 174 21.30 15.62 -4.53
C TYR A 174 20.67 17.03 -4.73
N PRO A 175 21.01 17.75 -5.81
CA PRO A 175 20.46 19.09 -6.10
C PRO A 175 18.92 19.13 -6.22
N THR A 176 18.32 18.01 -6.64
CA THR A 176 16.86 17.83 -6.74
C THR A 176 16.19 17.61 -5.38
N ALA A 177 16.90 17.07 -4.39
CA ALA A 177 16.39 16.91 -3.02
C ALA A 177 16.29 18.27 -2.30
N HIS A 178 17.33 19.11 -2.38
CA HIS A 178 17.34 20.44 -1.73
C HIS A 178 16.19 21.35 -2.13
N ARG A 179 15.76 21.31 -3.40
CA ARG A 179 14.66 22.16 -3.89
C ARG A 179 13.28 21.70 -3.43
N ARG A 180 13.17 20.49 -2.86
CA ARG A 180 11.88 19.78 -2.68
C ARG A 180 11.64 19.29 -1.26
N GLY A 181 12.56 19.58 -0.33
CA GLY A 181 12.51 19.10 1.06
C GLY A 181 13.09 17.67 1.20
N GLN A 182 12.78 17.00 2.31
CA GLN A 182 13.17 15.60 2.55
C GLN A 182 12.50 14.68 1.51
N ALA A 183 13.16 14.44 0.37
CA ALA A 183 12.66 13.61 -0.73
C ALA A 183 13.11 12.16 -0.56
N ASP A 184 12.16 11.22 -0.46
CA ASP A 184 12.45 9.79 -0.43
C ASP A 184 13.19 9.37 -1.72
N SER A 185 14.18 8.48 -1.63
CA SER A 185 15.11 8.18 -2.75
C SER A 185 14.40 7.72 -4.03
N TYR A 186 13.30 6.96 -3.90
CA TYR A 186 12.52 6.50 -5.06
C TYR A 186 11.95 7.65 -5.91
N LEU A 187 11.70 8.83 -5.32
CA LEU A 187 11.23 10.01 -6.06
C LEU A 187 12.33 10.64 -6.91
N LEU A 188 13.59 10.54 -6.48
CA LEU A 188 14.73 11.02 -7.26
C LEU A 188 14.90 10.16 -8.52
N PHE A 189 14.77 8.84 -8.40
CA PHE A 189 14.81 7.93 -9.56
C PHE A 189 13.60 8.10 -10.49
N LEU A 190 12.39 8.28 -9.94
CA LEU A 190 11.22 8.62 -10.75
C LEU A 190 11.47 9.93 -11.52
N ASN A 191 11.98 10.98 -10.85
CA ASN A 191 12.27 12.24 -11.50
C ASN A 191 13.32 12.11 -12.62
N LEU A 192 14.37 11.32 -12.39
CA LEU A 192 15.39 11.00 -13.39
C LEU A 192 14.75 10.34 -14.62
N GLY A 193 13.93 9.30 -14.42
CA GLY A 193 13.22 8.63 -15.52
C GLY A 193 12.32 9.58 -16.32
N LEU A 194 11.57 10.46 -15.64
CA LEU A 194 10.74 11.48 -16.29
C LEU A 194 11.58 12.44 -17.15
N GLN A 195 12.81 12.76 -16.73
CA GLN A 195 13.72 13.66 -17.44
C GLN A 195 14.35 13.00 -18.68
N ILE A 196 14.98 11.84 -18.52
CA ILE A 196 15.92 11.32 -19.53
C ILE A 196 15.32 10.35 -20.53
N VAL A 197 14.12 9.80 -20.27
CA VAL A 197 13.41 8.99 -21.26
C VAL A 197 13.09 9.88 -22.47
N ARG A 198 13.32 9.40 -23.70
CA ARG A 198 13.01 10.14 -24.93
C ARG A 198 11.50 10.14 -25.23
N PRO A 199 10.96 11.09 -26.00
CA PRO A 199 9.59 11.00 -26.51
C PRO A 199 9.32 9.65 -27.18
N GLY A 200 8.21 8.99 -26.83
CA GLY A 200 7.85 7.65 -27.28
C GLY A 200 8.59 6.49 -26.57
N GLY A 201 9.60 6.79 -25.75
CA GLY A 201 10.27 5.80 -24.90
C GLY A 201 9.41 5.36 -23.71
N TRP A 202 9.86 4.32 -23.00
CA TRP A 202 9.11 3.63 -21.96
C TRP A 202 9.78 3.71 -20.60
N LEU A 203 8.96 3.63 -19.56
CA LEU A 203 9.34 3.57 -18.16
C LEU A 203 8.65 2.37 -17.53
N GLY A 204 9.43 1.50 -16.90
CA GLY A 204 8.97 0.39 -16.08
C GLY A 204 9.59 0.47 -14.69
N LEU A 205 8.83 0.93 -13.71
CA LEU A 205 9.33 1.19 -12.35
C LEU A 205 8.61 0.34 -11.32
N VAL A 206 9.37 -0.20 -10.36
CA VAL A 206 8.84 -0.82 -9.14
C VAL A 206 9.05 0.17 -7.98
N LEU A 207 7.97 0.72 -7.44
CA LEU A 207 7.98 1.82 -6.47
C LEU A 207 7.19 1.44 -5.20
N PRO A 208 7.33 2.16 -4.07
CA PRO A 208 6.61 1.80 -2.85
C PRO A 208 5.20 2.45 -2.80
N ASP A 209 4.30 1.88 -1.98
CA ASP A 209 2.94 2.40 -1.70
C ASP A 209 2.83 3.93 -1.48
N PRO A 210 3.78 4.60 -0.78
CA PRO A 210 3.78 6.05 -0.62
C PRO A 210 3.62 6.86 -1.90
N LEU A 211 4.08 6.34 -3.05
CA LEU A 211 3.89 6.97 -4.35
C LEU A 211 2.42 7.31 -4.59
N LEU A 212 1.49 6.43 -4.21
CA LEU A 212 0.07 6.55 -4.55
C LEU A 212 -0.60 7.78 -3.91
N ALA A 213 -0.13 8.21 -2.74
CA ALA A 213 -0.90 9.13 -1.90
C ALA A 213 -0.09 10.19 -1.15
N ARG A 214 1.22 10.01 -0.89
CA ARG A 214 1.94 10.98 -0.07
C ARG A 214 2.07 12.33 -0.77
N THR A 215 1.97 13.40 0.00
CA THR A 215 2.04 14.78 -0.50
C THR A 215 3.42 15.12 -1.07
N ASN A 216 4.51 14.57 -0.54
CA ASN A 216 5.87 14.78 -1.05
C ASN A 216 6.08 14.23 -2.47
N ALA A 217 5.21 13.34 -2.96
CA ALA A 217 5.26 12.77 -4.31
C ALA A 217 4.30 13.47 -5.31
N ALA A 218 3.60 14.53 -4.88
CA ALA A 218 2.55 15.18 -5.68
C ALA A 218 3.08 15.77 -7.00
N SER A 219 4.27 16.37 -6.98
CA SER A 219 4.87 16.98 -8.17
C SER A 219 5.22 15.92 -9.22
N GLU A 220 5.86 14.83 -8.80
CA GLU A 220 6.26 13.72 -9.65
C GLU A 220 5.04 13.00 -10.23
N ARG A 221 3.99 12.77 -9.43
CA ARG A 221 2.73 12.21 -9.93
C ARG A 221 2.08 13.11 -10.97
N ALA A 222 1.96 14.40 -10.69
CA ALA A 222 1.35 15.35 -11.63
C ALA A 222 2.14 15.41 -12.95
N ARG A 223 3.48 15.37 -12.87
CA ARG A 223 4.35 15.35 -14.04
C ARG A 223 4.20 14.04 -14.84
N LEU A 224 4.25 12.89 -14.17
CA LEU A 224 4.00 11.59 -14.77
C LEU A 224 2.64 11.56 -15.49
N LEU A 225 1.58 12.00 -14.83
CA LEU A 225 0.21 11.98 -15.38
C LEU A 225 0.01 12.94 -16.56
N LYS A 226 0.83 13.98 -16.71
CA LYS A 226 0.77 14.97 -17.80
C LYS A 226 1.67 14.60 -18.99
N GLU A 227 2.89 14.17 -18.71
CA GLU A 227 3.92 13.93 -19.73
C GLU A 227 3.95 12.50 -20.25
N PHE A 228 3.36 11.54 -19.52
CA PHE A 228 3.39 10.12 -19.86
C PHE A 228 1.98 9.52 -19.94
N THR A 229 1.81 8.56 -20.84
CA THR A 229 0.61 7.71 -20.94
C THR A 229 0.86 6.48 -20.07
N ILE A 230 0.13 6.34 -18.97
CA ILE A 230 0.29 5.19 -18.06
C ILE A 230 -0.55 4.05 -18.60
N HIS A 231 0.11 2.95 -18.99
CA HIS A 231 -0.57 1.77 -19.50
C HIS A 231 -0.99 0.84 -18.36
N HIS A 232 -0.10 0.62 -17.39
CA HIS A 232 -0.36 -0.27 -16.28
C HIS A 232 0.05 0.30 -14.92
N LEU A 233 -0.81 0.06 -13.92
CA LEU A 233 -0.54 0.24 -12.49
C LEU A 233 -0.81 -1.07 -11.77
N TRP A 234 0.24 -1.77 -11.33
CA TRP A 234 0.09 -2.99 -10.52
C TRP A 234 0.45 -2.72 -9.08
N HIS A 235 -0.54 -2.75 -8.19
CA HIS A 235 -0.34 -2.65 -6.75
C HIS A 235 -0.29 -4.06 -6.16
N LEU A 236 0.89 -4.48 -5.73
CA LEU A 236 1.24 -5.84 -5.35
C LEU A 236 1.69 -5.89 -3.89
N SER A 237 1.30 -6.94 -3.17
CA SER A 237 1.87 -7.25 -1.86
C SER A 237 2.68 -8.53 -1.85
N ASP A 238 3.47 -8.72 -0.79
CA ASP A 238 4.24 -9.94 -0.58
C ASP A 238 5.26 -10.25 -1.69
N VAL A 239 5.55 -9.27 -2.56
CA VAL A 239 6.61 -9.35 -3.58
C VAL A 239 7.97 -9.50 -2.90
N PHE A 240 8.20 -8.71 -1.86
CA PHE A 240 9.47 -8.67 -1.13
C PHE A 240 9.32 -9.17 0.31
N THR A 241 10.36 -9.84 0.82
CA THR A 241 10.41 -10.36 2.20
C THR A 241 10.33 -9.27 3.27
N ALA A 242 10.61 -8.01 2.90
CA ALA A 242 10.52 -6.86 3.79
C ALA A 242 9.11 -6.58 4.33
N GLN A 243 8.07 -7.21 3.75
CA GLN A 243 6.66 -6.91 4.01
C GLN A 243 6.33 -5.44 3.69
N VAL A 244 6.65 -5.02 2.47
CA VAL A 244 6.25 -3.72 1.92
C VAL A 244 5.37 -3.94 0.70
N GLY A 245 4.40 -3.06 0.48
CA GLY A 245 3.66 -3.02 -0.78
C GLY A 245 4.53 -2.44 -1.90
N ALA A 246 4.29 -2.90 -3.12
CA ALA A 246 4.99 -2.48 -4.33
C ALA A 246 3.97 -2.01 -5.37
N VAL A 247 4.30 -0.92 -6.05
CA VAL A 247 3.52 -0.29 -7.11
C VAL A 247 4.37 -0.31 -8.36
N VAL A 248 3.96 -1.11 -9.34
CA VAL A 248 4.61 -1.16 -10.64
C VAL A 248 3.91 -0.17 -11.57
N ILE A 249 4.67 0.77 -12.11
CA ILE A 249 4.20 1.75 -13.10
C ILE A 249 4.84 1.43 -14.45
N ILE A 250 4.01 1.20 -15.46
CA ILE A 250 4.43 1.05 -16.85
C ILE A 250 3.82 2.20 -17.64
N ALA A 251 4.66 3.07 -18.19
CA ALA A 251 4.23 4.28 -18.87
C ALA A 251 5.10 4.62 -20.08
N GLN A 252 4.50 5.20 -21.10
CA GLN A 252 5.20 5.68 -22.30
C GLN A 252 5.30 7.20 -22.26
N LYS A 253 6.44 7.79 -22.66
CA LYS A 253 6.65 9.25 -22.69
C LYS A 253 5.92 9.88 -23.87
N SER A 254 4.62 10.03 -23.68
CA SER A 254 3.68 10.67 -24.59
C SER A 254 2.53 11.21 -23.74
N PRO A 255 2.10 12.46 -23.93
CA PRO A 255 0.93 12.97 -23.21
C PRO A 255 -0.30 12.08 -23.46
N PRO A 256 -1.08 11.76 -22.42
CA PRO A 256 -2.24 10.88 -22.56
C PRO A 256 -3.34 11.56 -23.40
N ARG A 257 -4.08 10.75 -24.15
CA ARG A 257 -5.34 11.20 -24.75
C ARG A 257 -6.36 11.49 -23.63
N SER A 258 -7.31 12.40 -23.88
CA SER A 258 -8.31 12.84 -22.88
C SER A 258 -9.12 11.70 -22.25
N GLN A 259 -9.42 10.65 -23.04
CA GLN A 259 -10.19 9.48 -22.61
C GLN A 259 -9.32 8.26 -22.25
N HIS A 260 -8.01 8.44 -22.12
CA HIS A 260 -7.09 7.35 -21.83
C HIS A 260 -7.43 6.65 -20.51
N GLN A 261 -7.43 5.32 -20.55
CA GLN A 261 -7.72 4.46 -19.42
C GLN A 261 -6.44 3.75 -18.97
N VAL A 262 -6.12 3.88 -17.69
CA VAL A 262 -5.03 3.15 -17.05
C VAL A 262 -5.56 1.81 -16.61
N ALA A 263 -4.96 0.72 -17.10
CA ALA A 263 -5.26 -0.62 -16.62
C ALA A 263 -4.58 -0.83 -15.25
N TRP A 264 -5.33 -1.27 -14.25
CA TRP A 264 -4.78 -1.49 -12.92
C TRP A 264 -5.12 -2.87 -12.35
N LYS A 265 -4.22 -3.35 -11.49
CA LYS A 265 -4.40 -4.58 -10.71
C LYS A 265 -4.00 -4.36 -9.27
N ARG A 266 -4.74 -5.00 -8.37
CA ARG A 266 -4.51 -4.97 -6.93
C ARG A 266 -4.52 -6.41 -6.41
N GLU A 267 -3.36 -7.03 -6.20
CA GLU A 267 -3.28 -8.45 -5.82
C GLU A 267 -2.13 -8.81 -4.85
N LYS A 268 -2.27 -9.96 -4.18
CA LYS A 268 -1.17 -10.56 -3.42
C LYS A 268 -0.28 -11.36 -4.37
N TRP A 269 1.02 -11.08 -4.36
CA TRP A 269 1.99 -11.81 -5.16
C TRP A 269 2.08 -13.26 -4.70
N LYS A 270 1.82 -14.20 -5.61
CA LYS A 270 1.94 -15.63 -5.34
C LYS A 270 3.32 -16.09 -5.78
N HIS A 271 4.19 -16.38 -4.82
CA HIS A 271 5.46 -17.06 -5.09
C HIS A 271 5.15 -18.47 -5.58
N ILE A 272 5.39 -18.73 -6.86
CA ILE A 272 5.25 -20.07 -7.43
C ILE A 272 6.52 -20.85 -7.07
N THR A 273 6.36 -21.91 -6.30
CA THR A 273 7.46 -22.85 -6.02
C THR A 273 7.87 -23.56 -7.30
N ALA A 274 9.15 -23.90 -7.43
CA ALA A 274 9.73 -24.53 -8.63
C ALA A 274 9.01 -25.83 -9.10
N ALA A 275 8.18 -26.44 -8.24
CA ALA A 275 7.38 -27.63 -8.56
C ALA A 275 6.11 -27.36 -9.39
N ALA A 276 5.68 -26.09 -9.55
CA ALA A 276 4.46 -25.72 -10.26
C ALA A 276 4.72 -25.03 -11.62
N SER A 277 5.83 -25.38 -12.27
CA SER A 277 6.27 -24.82 -13.56
C SER A 277 5.38 -25.18 -14.75
N ASN A 278 4.47 -26.14 -14.63
CA ASN A 278 3.54 -26.54 -15.71
C ASN A 278 2.14 -25.91 -15.62
N ALA A 279 1.85 -25.08 -14.62
CA ALA A 279 0.58 -24.36 -14.57
C ALA A 279 0.73 -23.00 -15.26
N LEU A 280 0.14 -22.90 -16.47
CA LEU A 280 -0.14 -21.64 -17.18
C LEU A 280 -0.77 -20.64 -16.21
N SER A 281 0.06 -19.78 -15.62
CA SER A 281 -0.39 -18.67 -14.78
C SER A 281 -0.72 -17.53 -15.73
N MET A 282 -1.97 -17.04 -15.69
CA MET A 282 -2.42 -15.98 -16.58
C MET A 282 -1.48 -14.78 -16.51
N PRO A 283 -1.12 -14.15 -17.63
CA PRO A 283 -0.25 -12.99 -17.60
C PRO A 283 -0.90 -11.86 -16.78
N LEU A 284 -0.06 -11.04 -16.13
CA LEU A 284 -0.51 -9.81 -15.44
C LEU A 284 -1.29 -8.86 -16.36
N THR A 285 -1.36 -9.12 -17.67
CA THR A 285 -2.13 -8.39 -18.67
C THR A 285 -3.58 -8.89 -18.90
N SER A 286 -4.03 -10.01 -18.32
CA SER A 286 -5.44 -10.49 -18.39
C SER A 286 -6.40 -9.67 -17.50
N PRO A 287 -7.75 -9.69 -17.67
CA PRO A 287 -8.61 -8.50 -17.57
C PRO A 287 -8.33 -7.67 -16.32
N ALA A 288 -7.82 -6.46 -16.56
CA ALA A 288 -7.56 -5.46 -15.54
C ALA A 288 -8.76 -4.53 -15.42
N SER A 289 -9.08 -4.13 -14.19
CA SER A 289 -9.95 -2.98 -13.99
C SER A 289 -9.29 -1.73 -14.56
N THR A 290 -10.07 -0.71 -14.91
CA THR A 290 -9.53 0.50 -15.51
C THR A 290 -9.92 1.73 -14.71
N VAL A 291 -9.13 2.80 -14.84
CA VAL A 291 -9.42 4.11 -14.30
C VAL A 291 -8.97 5.17 -15.30
N SER A 292 -9.72 6.27 -15.41
CA SER A 292 -9.34 7.35 -16.31
C SER A 292 -8.08 8.05 -15.80
N GLN A 293 -7.09 8.24 -16.68
CA GLN A 293 -5.88 8.97 -16.31
C GLN A 293 -6.18 10.43 -15.99
N SER A 294 -7.16 11.04 -16.69
CA SER A 294 -7.58 12.40 -16.39
C SER A 294 -8.23 12.49 -15.01
N LEU A 295 -8.97 11.47 -14.55
CA LEU A 295 -9.46 11.42 -13.17
C LEU A 295 -8.31 11.51 -12.18
N LEU A 296 -7.30 10.63 -12.32
CA LEU A 296 -6.13 10.60 -11.44
C LEU A 296 -5.42 11.97 -11.38
N LEU A 297 -5.31 12.66 -12.51
CA LEU A 297 -4.69 13.98 -12.59
C LEU A 297 -5.45 15.06 -11.81
N HIS A 298 -6.79 15.00 -11.80
CA HIS A 298 -7.63 15.98 -11.11
C HIS A 298 -7.87 15.66 -9.63
N GLN A 299 -7.44 14.49 -9.16
CA GLN A 299 -7.51 14.18 -7.73
C GLN A 299 -6.64 15.15 -6.92
N PRO A 300 -6.97 15.42 -5.65
CA PRO A 300 -6.15 16.25 -4.77
C PRO A 300 -4.70 15.78 -4.78
N CYS A 301 -3.75 16.70 -4.95
CA CYS A 301 -2.31 16.37 -5.05
C CYS A 301 -1.97 15.32 -6.12
N ALA A 302 -2.79 15.18 -7.18
CA ALA A 302 -2.65 14.19 -8.25
C ALA A 302 -2.49 12.75 -7.73
N GLU A 303 -3.18 12.40 -6.63
CA GLU A 303 -3.11 11.07 -6.03
C GLU A 303 -3.59 9.97 -6.99
N LEU A 304 -2.95 8.80 -6.93
CA LEU A 304 -3.28 7.64 -7.77
C LEU A 304 -4.36 6.77 -7.09
N ARG A 305 -5.53 7.34 -6.73
CA ARG A 305 -6.64 6.54 -6.17
C ARG A 305 -7.38 5.81 -7.28
N TYR A 306 -6.74 4.75 -7.78
CA TYR A 306 -7.23 3.96 -8.92
C TYR A 306 -8.48 3.13 -8.61
N LEU A 307 -8.91 3.03 -7.34
CA LEU A 307 -10.15 2.36 -6.93
C LEU A 307 -11.40 3.24 -7.13
N LEU A 308 -11.22 4.52 -7.48
CA LEU A 308 -12.30 5.41 -7.90
C LEU A 308 -12.62 5.18 -9.37
N SER A 309 -13.88 5.36 -9.75
CA SER A 309 -14.31 5.41 -11.15
C SER A 309 -14.86 6.80 -11.51
N ASN A 310 -14.97 7.07 -12.81
CA ASN A 310 -15.66 8.27 -13.32
C ASN A 310 -17.19 8.17 -13.22
N GLU A 311 -17.71 6.99 -12.85
CA GLU A 311 -19.14 6.75 -12.76
C GLU A 311 -19.66 7.46 -11.50
N HIS A 312 -20.36 8.57 -11.71
CA HIS A 312 -21.04 9.31 -10.65
C HIS A 312 -22.28 8.58 -10.11
N ASP A 313 -22.49 7.33 -10.53
CA ASP A 313 -23.67 6.54 -10.17
C ASP A 313 -23.60 6.03 -8.72
N SER A 314 -22.38 5.82 -8.22
CA SER A 314 -22.18 5.34 -6.87
C SER A 314 -22.27 6.48 -5.84
N ILE A 315 -22.88 6.17 -4.71
CA ILE A 315 -23.08 7.10 -3.59
C ILE A 315 -21.74 7.66 -3.05
N LEU A 316 -20.64 6.93 -3.22
CA LEU A 316 -19.30 7.34 -2.78
C LEU A 316 -18.77 8.53 -3.61
N GLU A 317 -18.88 8.44 -4.93
CA GLU A 317 -18.42 9.44 -5.89
C GLU A 317 -19.29 10.71 -5.77
N ARG A 318 -20.61 10.55 -5.60
CA ARG A 318 -21.51 11.69 -5.30
C ARG A 318 -21.16 12.35 -3.97
N LEU A 319 -20.87 11.57 -2.92
CA LEU A 319 -20.44 12.10 -1.63
C LEU A 319 -19.15 12.92 -1.75
N GLN A 320 -18.16 12.44 -2.52
CA GLN A 320 -16.92 13.20 -2.76
C GLN A 320 -17.17 14.48 -3.55
N SER A 321 -17.94 14.40 -4.63
CA SER A 321 -18.26 15.56 -5.46
C SER A 321 -18.99 16.63 -4.65
N TYR A 322 -19.96 16.21 -3.82
CA TYR A 322 -20.67 17.11 -2.91
C TYR A 322 -19.73 17.79 -1.92
N LEU A 323 -18.85 17.03 -1.25
CA LEU A 323 -17.88 17.58 -0.29
C LEU A 323 -16.85 18.51 -0.94
N ALA A 324 -16.52 18.30 -2.22
CA ALA A 324 -15.59 19.15 -2.96
C ALA A 324 -16.24 20.45 -3.47
N SER A 325 -17.55 20.43 -3.77
CA SER A 325 -18.27 21.55 -4.40
C SER A 325 -19.10 22.38 -3.41
N THR A 326 -19.45 21.83 -2.24
CA THR A 326 -20.35 22.48 -1.28
C THR A 326 -19.55 23.14 -0.15
N PRO A 327 -19.70 24.46 0.08
CA PRO A 327 -19.09 25.12 1.23
C PRO A 327 -19.62 24.58 2.55
N ALA A 328 -18.76 24.50 3.57
CA ALA A 328 -19.11 23.96 4.89
C ALA A 328 -20.34 24.66 5.53
N SER A 329 -20.52 25.96 5.29
CA SER A 329 -21.66 26.73 5.83
C SER A 329 -23.02 26.33 5.27
N SER A 330 -23.06 25.68 4.12
CA SER A 330 -24.28 25.29 3.39
C SER A 330 -24.41 23.77 3.27
N SER A 331 -23.50 23.02 3.89
CA SER A 331 -23.43 21.57 3.81
C SER A 331 -24.45 20.93 4.75
N ALA A 332 -25.20 19.96 4.24
CA ALA A 332 -26.03 19.07 5.06
C ALA A 332 -25.22 17.94 5.73
N LEU A 333 -23.89 17.97 5.56
CA LEU A 333 -22.93 17.09 6.21
C LEU A 333 -21.99 17.93 7.08
N ALA A 334 -21.73 17.48 8.30
CA ALA A 334 -20.77 18.07 9.21
C ALA A 334 -19.67 17.05 9.57
N PRO A 335 -18.41 17.48 9.82
CA PRO A 335 -17.35 16.57 10.21
C PRO A 335 -17.62 15.94 11.58
N LEU A 336 -17.26 14.66 11.74
CA LEU A 336 -17.49 13.90 12.98
C LEU A 336 -16.96 14.61 14.24
N ASN A 337 -15.83 15.33 14.12
CA ASN A 337 -15.21 16.03 15.24
C ASN A 337 -16.00 17.24 15.77
N GLU A 338 -17.08 17.68 15.11
CA GLU A 338 -18.02 18.66 15.66
C GLU A 338 -18.92 18.05 16.75
N PHE A 339 -19.20 16.75 16.65
CA PHE A 339 -20.10 16.05 17.57
C PHE A 339 -19.35 15.30 18.68
N VAL A 340 -18.18 14.74 18.35
CA VAL A 340 -17.39 13.96 19.29
C VAL A 340 -15.96 14.51 19.44
N SER A 341 -15.43 14.39 20.64
CA SER A 341 -13.98 14.50 20.88
C SER A 341 -13.33 13.16 20.54
N ILE A 342 -12.12 13.20 19.99
CA ILE A 342 -11.37 12.00 19.58
C ILE A 342 -10.03 12.02 20.29
N SER A 343 -9.75 10.97 21.06
CA SER A 343 -8.46 10.78 21.74
C SER A 343 -7.86 9.40 21.46
N ARG A 344 -6.59 9.21 21.81
CA ARG A 344 -5.84 7.96 21.58
C ARG A 344 -5.63 7.20 22.89
N GLY A 345 -5.71 5.87 22.85
CA GLY A 345 -5.37 4.98 23.98
C GLY A 345 -3.87 4.90 24.30
N GLU A 346 -3.49 4.12 25.30
CA GLU A 346 -2.13 4.06 25.86
C GLU A 346 -1.06 3.52 24.91
N GLU A 347 0.15 4.08 24.99
CA GLU A 347 1.30 3.69 24.15
C GLU A 347 2.13 2.58 24.82
N PHE A 348 1.61 1.36 24.89
CA PHE A 348 2.34 0.19 25.39
C PHE A 348 2.71 -0.81 24.30
N GLY A 349 3.93 -1.36 24.41
CA GLY A 349 4.37 -2.51 23.64
C GLY A 349 3.76 -3.81 24.17
N ARG A 350 3.47 -4.77 23.27
CA ARG A 350 2.83 -6.07 23.61
C ARG A 350 3.61 -6.94 24.60
N LYS A 351 4.89 -6.65 24.87
CA LYS A 351 5.79 -7.40 25.76
C LYS A 351 6.03 -6.71 27.10
N SER A 352 5.22 -5.70 27.43
CA SER A 352 5.34 -4.99 28.70
C SER A 352 5.01 -5.91 29.88
N SER A 353 5.83 -5.90 30.93
CA SER A 353 5.59 -6.63 32.18
C SER A 353 4.36 -6.14 32.94
N TYR A 354 3.85 -4.94 32.61
CA TYR A 354 2.66 -4.34 33.22
C TYR A 354 1.34 -4.85 32.62
N LEU A 355 1.41 -5.75 31.64
CA LEU A 355 0.25 -6.36 30.99
C LEU A 355 0.06 -7.79 31.48
N MET A 356 -1.10 -8.08 32.06
CA MET A 356 -1.47 -9.43 32.49
C MET A 356 -2.55 -9.98 31.57
N GLN A 357 -2.36 -11.23 31.11
CA GLN A 357 -3.38 -12.00 30.42
C GLN A 357 -3.96 -13.01 31.40
N GLN A 358 -5.28 -13.14 31.43
CA GLN A 358 -5.90 -14.22 32.21
C GLN A 358 -5.65 -15.55 31.50
N GLU A 359 -4.92 -16.47 32.14
CA GLU A 359 -4.73 -17.83 31.62
C GLU A 359 -6.05 -18.62 31.74
N THR A 360 -6.55 -19.11 30.61
CA THR A 360 -7.68 -20.03 30.58
C THR A 360 -7.23 -21.42 31.05
N SER A 361 -7.12 -21.62 32.36
CA SER A 361 -6.97 -22.95 32.95
C SER A 361 -7.68 -23.05 34.30
N ASN A 362 -8.82 -23.75 34.30
CA ASN A 362 -9.40 -24.50 35.42
C ASN A 362 -9.18 -23.98 36.86
N SER A 363 -9.53 -22.73 37.14
CA SER A 363 -9.92 -22.36 38.51
C SER A 363 -11.24 -21.61 38.48
N ARG A 364 -12.22 -22.16 39.21
CA ARG A 364 -13.39 -21.41 39.66
C ARG A 364 -12.86 -20.24 40.46
N ASN A 365 -12.75 -19.05 39.89
CA ASN A 365 -12.42 -17.85 40.64
C ASN A 365 -13.02 -16.62 39.93
N VAL A 366 -14.10 -16.15 40.55
CA VAL A 366 -14.51 -14.75 40.71
C VAL A 366 -14.21 -13.86 39.50
N GLU A 367 -15.21 -13.64 38.65
CA GLU A 367 -15.31 -12.34 37.96
C GLU A 367 -15.18 -11.28 39.06
N PRO A 368 -14.15 -10.41 39.06
CA PRO A 368 -14.13 -9.29 39.98
C PRO A 368 -15.41 -8.50 39.69
N SER A 369 -16.35 -8.50 40.63
CA SER A 369 -17.62 -7.79 40.49
C SER A 369 -17.29 -6.31 40.29
N TRP A 370 -17.31 -5.87 39.04
CA TRP A 370 -17.01 -4.51 38.67
C TRP A 370 -18.26 -3.65 38.89
N SER A 371 -18.20 -2.74 39.86
CA SER A 371 -19.18 -1.67 40.02
C SER A 371 -18.55 -0.37 39.53
N PRO A 372 -19.23 0.43 38.67
CA PRO A 372 -18.75 1.72 38.17
C PRO A 372 -18.43 2.77 39.26
N SER A 373 -18.77 2.52 40.52
CA SER A 373 -18.81 3.52 41.58
C SER A 373 -17.54 3.63 42.46
N ASP A 374 -16.52 2.78 42.28
CA ASP A 374 -15.37 2.73 43.20
C ASP A 374 -14.02 2.65 42.44
N THR A 375 -13.56 3.79 41.92
CA THR A 375 -12.40 3.87 41.01
C THR A 375 -11.08 4.26 41.69
N THR A 376 -11.05 4.42 43.01
CA THR A 376 -9.87 4.91 43.75
C THR A 376 -8.92 3.81 44.26
N LEU A 377 -9.25 2.51 44.14
CA LEU A 377 -8.46 1.44 44.78
C LEU A 377 -8.09 0.24 43.89
N LEU A 378 -8.41 0.25 42.58
CA LEU A 378 -8.10 -0.91 41.73
C LEU A 378 -6.62 -0.93 41.30
N PRO A 379 -5.85 -2.00 41.60
CA PRO A 379 -4.47 -2.12 41.16
C PRO A 379 -4.35 -2.39 39.66
N TYR A 380 -5.41 -2.91 39.03
CA TYR A 380 -5.45 -3.25 37.62
C TYR A 380 -6.77 -2.80 36.97
N PHE A 381 -6.69 -2.42 35.69
CA PHE A 381 -7.83 -2.00 34.88
C PHE A 381 -7.95 -2.91 33.65
N PRO A 382 -9.18 -3.23 33.19
CA PRO A 382 -9.36 -4.06 32.01
C PRO A 382 -8.94 -3.30 30.75
N LEU A 383 -8.16 -3.96 29.89
CA LEU A 383 -7.48 -3.36 28.74
C LEU A 383 -7.92 -3.95 27.39
N LEU A 384 -8.40 -3.09 26.49
CA LEU A 384 -8.79 -3.46 25.13
C LEU A 384 -7.73 -3.12 24.08
N ARG A 385 -7.66 -3.95 23.03
CA ARG A 385 -6.74 -3.82 21.90
C ARG A 385 -7.47 -3.84 20.57
N GLY A 386 -7.12 -2.90 19.69
CA GLY A 386 -7.65 -2.81 18.34
C GLY A 386 -7.31 -4.01 17.48
N GLY A 387 -8.28 -4.45 16.65
CA GLY A 387 -8.15 -5.62 15.77
C GLY A 387 -8.17 -6.97 16.48
N LYS A 388 -8.32 -7.01 17.81
CA LYS A 388 -8.46 -8.23 18.60
C LYS A 388 -9.77 -8.24 19.37
N ASP A 389 -9.92 -7.29 20.28
CA ASP A 389 -10.98 -7.31 21.30
C ASP A 389 -12.24 -6.52 20.86
N ILE A 390 -12.16 -5.86 19.69
CA ILE A 390 -13.26 -5.08 19.10
C ILE A 390 -13.93 -5.85 17.96
N ARG A 391 -15.26 -5.86 17.98
CA ARG A 391 -16.12 -6.33 16.88
C ARG A 391 -17.30 -5.35 16.73
N PRO A 392 -17.73 -5.03 15.50
CA PRO A 392 -18.88 -4.16 15.27
C PRO A 392 -20.10 -4.58 16.09
N PHE A 393 -20.73 -3.61 16.77
CA PHE A 393 -21.94 -3.76 17.60
C PHE A 393 -21.88 -4.72 18.80
N ARG A 394 -20.90 -5.63 18.88
CA ARG A 394 -20.76 -6.56 20.01
C ARG A 394 -20.06 -5.86 21.18
N PRO A 395 -20.66 -5.81 22.39
CA PRO A 395 -20.01 -5.23 23.57
C PRO A 395 -18.58 -5.78 23.75
N PRO A 396 -17.59 -4.91 24.02
CA PRO A 396 -16.22 -5.35 24.10
C PRO A 396 -16.02 -6.19 25.37
N HIS A 397 -15.14 -7.19 25.28
CA HIS A 397 -14.74 -8.01 26.40
C HIS A 397 -13.21 -8.02 26.49
N SER A 398 -12.69 -7.76 27.69
CA SER A 398 -11.25 -7.78 27.91
C SER A 398 -10.78 -9.12 28.45
N CYS A 399 -9.73 -9.68 27.85
CA CYS A 399 -8.94 -10.78 28.43
C CYS A 399 -7.60 -10.30 29.01
N TRP A 400 -7.40 -8.98 29.04
CA TRP A 400 -6.14 -8.32 29.42
C TRP A 400 -6.37 -7.25 30.47
N TRP A 401 -5.36 -7.05 31.30
CA TRP A 401 -5.37 -6.08 32.37
C TRP A 401 -4.07 -5.28 32.37
N ILE A 402 -4.16 -4.00 32.74
CA ILE A 402 -3.02 -3.08 32.87
C ILE A 402 -2.94 -2.56 34.31
N ALA A 403 -1.73 -2.56 34.88
CA ALA A 403 -1.49 -2.02 36.21
C ALA A 403 -1.80 -0.51 36.25
N ARG A 404 -2.39 -0.01 37.34
CA ARG A 404 -2.74 1.41 37.51
C ARG A 404 -1.53 2.33 37.31
N GLU A 405 -0.40 1.98 37.88
CA GLU A 405 0.88 2.72 37.78
C GLU A 405 1.42 2.81 36.35
N ALA A 406 1.01 1.91 35.45
CA ALA A 406 1.38 1.97 34.04
C ALA A 406 0.45 2.87 33.22
N ILE A 407 -0.70 3.31 33.73
CA ILE A 407 -1.59 4.18 32.97
C ILE A 407 -1.02 5.60 32.98
N ALA A 408 -0.49 6.05 31.84
CA ALA A 408 0.14 7.35 31.71
C ALA A 408 -0.87 8.48 31.46
N LYS A 409 -2.02 8.17 30.86
CA LYS A 409 -3.05 9.17 30.54
C LYS A 409 -4.04 9.34 31.69
N PRO A 410 -4.65 10.54 31.83
CA PRO A 410 -5.69 10.76 32.83
C PRO A 410 -6.84 9.74 32.68
N LEU A 411 -7.28 9.17 33.80
CA LEU A 411 -8.31 8.11 33.80
C LEU A 411 -9.66 8.58 33.27
N GLU A 412 -9.94 9.87 33.37
CA GLU A 412 -11.14 10.52 32.87
C GLU A 412 -11.33 10.27 31.37
N ARG A 413 -10.23 10.05 30.63
CA ARG A 413 -10.28 9.68 29.20
C ARG A 413 -10.91 8.33 28.94
N TYR A 414 -10.97 7.45 29.93
CA TYR A 414 -11.52 6.10 29.80
C TYR A 414 -12.94 5.98 30.34
N LEU A 415 -13.54 7.05 30.86
CA LEU A 415 -14.93 7.02 31.35
C LEU A 415 -15.90 6.55 30.26
N SER A 416 -16.86 5.72 30.67
CA SER A 416 -18.02 5.35 29.88
C SER A 416 -19.15 6.38 30.05
N PRO A 417 -20.14 6.39 29.13
CA PRO A 417 -20.15 5.67 27.86
C PRO A 417 -19.24 6.32 26.82
N LYS A 418 -18.56 5.50 26.01
CA LYS A 418 -17.70 5.97 24.93
C LYS A 418 -17.72 5.04 23.73
N LEU A 419 -17.39 5.55 22.55
CA LEU A 419 -17.14 4.72 21.39
C LEU A 419 -15.65 4.41 21.28
N LEU A 420 -15.34 3.17 20.89
CA LEU A 420 -13.98 2.73 20.57
C LEU A 420 -13.90 2.44 19.08
N VAL A 421 -12.96 3.07 18.38
CA VAL A 421 -12.74 2.89 16.93
C VAL A 421 -11.37 2.28 16.68
N VAL A 422 -11.30 1.21 15.90
CA VAL A 422 -10.03 0.53 15.58
C VAL A 422 -9.17 1.41 14.67
N LYS A 423 -7.95 1.72 15.11
CA LYS A 423 -6.96 2.49 14.34
C LYS A 423 -6.23 1.62 13.32
N SER A 424 -5.75 0.45 13.75
CA SER A 424 -4.80 -0.39 13.00
C SER A 424 -5.51 -1.38 12.06
N THR A 425 -6.32 -0.85 11.15
CA THR A 425 -7.10 -1.60 10.17
C THR A 425 -7.31 -0.76 8.91
N ASP A 426 -7.72 -1.40 7.81
CA ASP A 426 -8.08 -0.73 6.55
C ASP A 426 -9.54 -0.27 6.52
N ARG A 427 -10.41 -0.77 7.40
CA ARG A 427 -11.84 -0.46 7.41
C ARG A 427 -12.30 0.00 8.78
N LEU A 428 -13.23 0.95 8.81
CA LEU A 428 -13.83 1.39 10.07
C LEU A 428 -14.48 0.22 10.80
N GLN A 429 -14.19 0.14 12.10
CA GLN A 429 -14.80 -0.80 13.03
C GLN A 429 -14.94 -0.08 14.36
N ALA A 430 -16.17 -0.02 14.87
CA ALA A 430 -16.48 0.68 16.10
C ALA A 430 -17.36 -0.14 17.04
N VAL A 431 -17.20 0.08 18.33
CA VAL A 431 -18.03 -0.52 19.38
C VAL A 431 -18.38 0.51 20.44
N LEU A 432 -19.54 0.36 21.07
CA LEU A 432 -19.91 1.09 22.27
C LEU A 432 -19.36 0.40 23.51
N ASP A 433 -18.59 1.14 24.31
CA ASP A 433 -18.09 0.72 25.60
C ASP A 433 -18.84 1.46 26.72
N ILE A 434 -19.70 0.71 27.41
CA ILE A 434 -20.44 1.18 28.59
C ILE A 434 -19.73 0.84 29.91
N GLN A 435 -18.63 0.08 29.86
CA GLN A 435 -17.91 -0.42 31.03
C GLN A 435 -16.64 0.40 31.37
N GLY A 436 -16.24 1.35 30.53
CA GLY A 436 -15.15 2.27 30.88
C GLY A 436 -13.76 1.63 30.79
N HIS A 437 -13.57 0.70 29.85
CA HIS A 437 -12.32 0.00 29.64
C HIS A 437 -11.16 0.95 29.31
N VAL A 438 -9.96 0.60 29.79
CA VAL A 438 -8.71 1.19 29.29
C VAL A 438 -8.43 0.61 27.90
N ALA A 439 -7.80 1.39 27.03
CA ALA A 439 -7.53 0.98 25.65
C ALA A 439 -6.10 1.31 25.24
N LEU A 440 -5.49 0.44 24.42
CA LEU A 440 -4.20 0.73 23.78
C LEU A 440 -4.34 1.73 22.63
N GLN A 441 -3.21 2.32 22.20
CA GLN A 441 -3.08 3.24 21.06
C GLN A 441 -3.54 2.68 19.71
N THR A 442 -3.88 1.39 19.66
CA THR A 442 -4.54 0.73 18.53
C THR A 442 -6.03 1.08 18.43
N LEU A 443 -6.56 1.84 19.39
CA LEU A 443 -7.92 2.33 19.46
C LEU A 443 -7.96 3.85 19.64
N TYR A 444 -8.94 4.48 18.98
CA TYR A 444 -9.41 5.82 19.31
C TYR A 444 -10.60 5.75 20.26
N LEU A 445 -10.68 6.72 21.17
CA LEU A 445 -11.76 6.88 22.13
C LEU A 445 -12.56 8.12 21.76
N LEU A 446 -13.88 7.95 21.64
CA LEU A 446 -14.82 8.96 21.17
C LEU A 446 -15.85 9.26 22.27
N HIS A 447 -15.93 10.52 22.69
CA HIS A 447 -16.91 11.04 23.66
C HIS A 447 -17.73 12.16 23.04
N LEU A 448 -19.02 12.24 23.36
CA LEU A 448 -19.86 13.38 22.95
C LEU A 448 -19.27 14.69 23.48
N ARG A 449 -19.23 15.74 22.66
CA ARG A 449 -18.69 17.04 23.08
C ARG A 449 -19.64 17.83 23.97
N LYS A 450 -20.93 17.82 23.64
CA LYS A 450 -21.96 18.52 24.40
C LYS A 450 -22.31 17.66 25.62
N GLN A 451 -22.15 18.21 26.81
CA GLN A 451 -22.48 17.51 28.05
C GLN A 451 -23.97 17.14 28.14
N ASP A 452 -24.84 17.99 27.59
CA ASP A 452 -26.30 17.77 27.56
C ASP A 452 -26.76 16.93 26.36
N ALA A 453 -25.85 16.43 25.51
CA ALA A 453 -26.26 15.58 24.39
C ALA A 453 -26.81 14.24 24.92
N PRO A 454 -27.89 13.71 24.32
CA PRO A 454 -28.41 12.40 24.68
C PRO A 454 -27.33 11.35 24.53
N VAL A 455 -27.08 10.54 25.57
CA VAL A 455 -26.13 9.42 25.52
C VAL A 455 -26.42 8.48 24.35
N ASP A 456 -27.71 8.35 24.00
CA ASP A 456 -28.19 7.56 22.89
C ASP A 456 -27.64 7.99 21.52
N ASP A 457 -27.15 9.22 21.39
CA ASP A 457 -26.47 9.70 20.18
C ASP A 457 -25.24 8.86 19.83
N LEU A 458 -24.61 8.22 20.83
CA LEU A 458 -23.51 7.29 20.56
C LEU A 458 -23.94 6.10 19.70
N TYR A 459 -25.20 5.66 19.76
CA TYR A 459 -25.72 4.61 18.87
C TYR A 459 -25.88 5.12 17.42
N PHE A 460 -26.22 6.40 17.24
CA PHE A 460 -26.25 6.99 15.89
C PHE A 460 -24.86 6.97 15.26
N PHE A 461 -23.83 7.45 15.98
CA PHE A 461 -22.45 7.40 15.50
C PHE A 461 -21.93 5.97 15.35
N LEU A 462 -22.32 5.04 16.22
CA LEU A 462 -21.97 3.62 16.10
C LEU A 462 -22.49 3.02 14.78
N ALA A 463 -23.72 3.34 14.38
CA ALA A 463 -24.29 2.91 13.12
C ALA A 463 -23.50 3.47 11.93
N LEU A 464 -23.19 4.77 11.93
CA LEU A 464 -22.40 5.41 10.87
C LEU A 464 -20.99 4.82 10.75
N LEU A 465 -20.27 4.69 11.87
CA LEU A 465 -18.90 4.20 11.92
C LEU A 465 -18.77 2.72 11.53
N ASN A 466 -19.87 1.96 11.58
CA ASN A 466 -19.91 0.58 11.08
C ASN A 466 -20.64 0.46 9.73
N SER A 467 -21.01 1.58 9.08
CA SER A 467 -21.73 1.56 7.81
C SER A 467 -20.87 1.12 6.64
N ARG A 468 -21.43 0.40 5.65
CA ARG A 468 -20.66 0.02 4.45
C ARG A 468 -20.19 1.25 3.68
N LEU A 469 -21.01 2.30 3.64
CA LEU A 469 -20.66 3.56 2.98
C LEU A 469 -19.40 4.17 3.58
N LEU A 470 -19.37 4.44 4.89
CA LEU A 470 -18.21 5.07 5.51
C LEU A 470 -17.00 4.12 5.56
N GLN A 471 -17.21 2.81 5.72
CA GLN A 471 -16.13 1.83 5.57
C GLN A 471 -15.50 1.88 4.17
N ARG A 472 -16.32 1.95 3.11
CA ARG A 472 -15.84 2.05 1.72
C ARG A 472 -15.18 3.40 1.47
N TYR A 473 -15.75 4.50 1.98
CA TYR A 473 -15.19 5.85 1.90
C TYR A 473 -13.78 5.90 2.48
N VAL A 474 -13.61 5.42 3.73
CA VAL A 474 -12.29 5.36 4.38
C VAL A 474 -11.33 4.45 3.62
N TYR A 475 -11.82 3.28 3.19
CA TYR A 475 -11.01 2.33 2.48
C TYR A 475 -10.43 2.91 1.20
N VAL A 476 -11.30 3.37 0.29
CA VAL A 476 -10.91 3.83 -1.05
C VAL A 476 -10.02 5.08 -0.97
N LEU A 477 -10.35 6.03 -0.10
CA LEU A 477 -9.69 7.33 -0.08
C LEU A 477 -8.48 7.41 0.84
N TYR A 478 -8.39 6.58 1.89
CA TYR A 478 -7.40 6.81 2.94
C TYR A 478 -6.57 5.59 3.34
N THR A 479 -7.03 4.36 3.12
CA THR A 479 -6.27 3.18 3.59
C THR A 479 -5.86 2.21 2.50
N ALA A 480 -6.61 2.10 1.40
CA ALA A 480 -6.36 1.09 0.35
C ALA A 480 -5.01 1.24 -0.35
N TYR A 481 -4.44 2.45 -0.33
CA TYR A 481 -3.11 2.74 -0.85
C TYR A 481 -1.98 2.13 0.00
N LYS A 482 -2.21 1.89 1.30
CA LYS A 482 -1.26 1.23 2.20
C LYS A 482 -1.61 -0.24 2.24
N TRP A 483 -0.84 -1.08 1.56
CA TRP A 483 -1.13 -2.50 1.57
C TRP A 483 -0.80 -3.15 2.92
N VAL A 484 0.39 -2.82 3.45
CA VAL A 484 0.89 -3.40 4.68
C VAL A 484 0.64 -2.48 5.86
N GLN A 485 0.04 -3.03 6.92
CA GLN A 485 -0.32 -2.33 8.15
C GLN A 485 -1.07 -1.01 7.91
N PRO A 486 -2.22 -1.04 7.20
CA PRO A 486 -3.06 0.12 7.02
C PRO A 486 -3.50 0.69 8.37
N GLN A 487 -3.58 2.01 8.44
CA GLN A 487 -4.02 2.72 9.63
C GLN A 487 -4.95 3.86 9.25
N ILE A 488 -6.00 4.03 10.05
CA ILE A 488 -6.90 5.18 9.96
C ILE A 488 -6.29 6.31 10.80
N GLU A 489 -5.93 7.40 10.15
CA GLU A 489 -5.31 8.54 10.80
C GLU A 489 -6.37 9.35 11.56
N GLN A 490 -5.98 9.97 12.69
CA GLN A 490 -6.93 10.62 13.58
C GLN A 490 -7.68 11.77 12.88
N HIS A 491 -6.99 12.51 12.01
CA HIS A 491 -7.60 13.59 11.23
C HIS A 491 -8.60 13.07 10.19
N VAL A 492 -8.37 11.88 9.61
CA VAL A 492 -9.32 11.23 8.69
C VAL A 492 -10.60 10.86 9.44
N LEU A 493 -10.46 10.25 10.62
CA LEU A 493 -11.61 9.92 11.47
C LEU A 493 -12.39 11.19 11.89
N ALA A 494 -11.66 12.25 12.24
CA ALA A 494 -12.25 13.54 12.62
C ALA A 494 -13.08 14.19 11.50
N GLN A 495 -12.69 13.98 10.24
CA GLN A 495 -13.32 14.59 9.07
C GLN A 495 -14.35 13.68 8.39
N LEU A 496 -14.75 12.56 9.02
CA LEU A 496 -15.80 11.72 8.44
C LEU A 496 -17.08 12.53 8.27
N PRO A 497 -17.73 12.47 7.10
CA PRO A 497 -18.95 13.22 6.84
C PRO A 497 -20.10 12.61 7.63
N VAL A 498 -20.65 13.36 8.58
CA VAL A 498 -21.83 12.98 9.37
C VAL A 498 -23.02 13.75 8.84
N PRO A 499 -24.13 13.08 8.49
CA PRO A 499 -25.32 13.76 8.02
C PRO A 499 -26.04 14.52 9.14
N ILE A 500 -26.45 15.75 8.84
CA ILE A 500 -27.31 16.57 9.69
C ILE A 500 -28.75 16.14 9.39
N VAL A 501 -29.41 15.55 10.39
CA VAL A 501 -30.69 14.85 10.24
C VAL A 501 -31.74 15.40 11.20
N THR A 502 -33.01 15.15 10.90
CA THR A 502 -34.10 15.45 11.83
C THR A 502 -34.05 14.52 13.06
N VAL A 503 -34.72 14.93 14.13
CA VAL A 503 -34.82 14.13 15.38
C VAL A 503 -35.40 12.74 15.09
N SER A 504 -36.47 12.66 14.29
CA SER A 504 -37.15 11.40 13.97
C SER A 504 -36.27 10.43 13.17
N GLU A 505 -35.52 10.94 12.17
CA GLU A 505 -34.58 10.13 11.39
C GLU A 505 -33.46 9.58 12.28
N LYS A 506 -32.94 10.42 13.18
CA LYS A 506 -31.89 10.03 14.13
C LYS A 506 -32.38 8.95 15.09
N GLU A 507 -33.57 9.10 15.66
CA GLU A 507 -34.19 8.13 16.57
C GLU A 507 -34.42 6.78 15.88
N ALA A 508 -34.84 6.77 14.62
CA ALA A 508 -35.03 5.54 13.84
C ALA A 508 -33.71 4.78 13.59
N VAL A 509 -32.60 5.50 13.39
CA VAL A 509 -31.25 4.91 13.29
C VAL A 509 -30.78 4.39 14.65
N ILE A 510 -30.96 5.17 15.72
CA ILE A 510 -30.60 4.79 17.09
C ILE A 510 -31.32 3.50 17.51
N ALA A 511 -32.63 3.42 17.26
CA ALA A 511 -33.44 2.26 17.64
C ALA A 511 -32.91 0.96 17.01
N ARG A 512 -32.63 0.99 15.70
CA ARG A 512 -32.03 -0.16 14.99
C ARG A 512 -30.62 -0.48 15.45
N SER A 513 -29.79 0.54 15.71
CA SER A 513 -28.45 0.31 16.26
C SER A 513 -28.48 -0.31 17.66
N LYS A 514 -29.46 0.02 18.51
CA LYS A 514 -29.67 -0.64 19.81
C LYS A 514 -30.06 -2.11 19.63
N LEU A 515 -30.97 -2.39 18.70
CA LEU A 515 -31.35 -3.77 18.35
C LEU A 515 -30.15 -4.58 17.85
N LEU A 516 -29.26 -3.99 17.04
CA LEU A 516 -28.01 -4.62 16.61
C LEU A 516 -27.09 -4.96 17.77
N VAL A 517 -26.88 -4.00 18.69
CA VAL A 517 -26.05 -4.25 19.89
C VAL A 517 -26.63 -5.38 20.73
N HIS A 518 -27.95 -5.40 20.92
CA HIS A 518 -28.64 -6.48 21.63
C HIS A 518 -28.50 -7.83 20.91
N ALA A 519 -28.72 -7.88 19.59
CA ALA A 519 -28.62 -9.10 18.80
C ALA A 519 -27.19 -9.67 18.77
N CYS A 520 -26.17 -8.81 18.77
CA CYS A 520 -24.74 -9.19 18.79
C CYS A 520 -24.19 -9.52 20.19
N SER A 521 -24.95 -9.22 21.25
CA SER A 521 -24.60 -9.56 22.62
C SER A 521 -24.73 -11.07 22.88
N PRO A 522 -23.92 -11.63 23.81
CA PRO A 522 -24.04 -13.03 24.22
C PRO A 522 -25.50 -13.37 24.61
N PRO A 523 -26.00 -14.57 24.32
CA PRO A 523 -27.35 -14.94 24.74
C PRO A 523 -27.46 -14.88 26.27
N GLY A 524 -28.41 -14.08 26.77
CA GLY A 524 -28.85 -14.16 28.15
C GLY A 524 -29.69 -15.42 28.40
N SER A 525 -30.07 -15.66 29.66
CA SER A 525 -30.89 -16.81 30.08
C SER A 525 -32.34 -16.82 29.55
N VAL A 526 -32.74 -15.80 28.78
CA VAL A 526 -34.09 -15.66 28.24
C VAL A 526 -34.05 -15.83 26.72
N VAL A 527 -34.80 -16.82 26.21
CA VAL A 527 -34.96 -17.10 24.78
C VAL A 527 -35.95 -16.11 24.18
N GLU A 528 -35.49 -14.90 23.86
CA GLU A 528 -36.24 -14.02 22.96
C GLU A 528 -36.00 -14.44 21.51
N TRP A 529 -37.06 -14.35 20.70
CA TRP A 529 -36.98 -14.53 19.24
C TRP A 529 -36.06 -13.46 18.65
N LYS A 530 -34.76 -13.77 18.54
CA LYS A 530 -33.78 -12.86 17.94
C LYS A 530 -34.07 -12.75 16.44
N LYS A 531 -34.62 -11.61 16.02
CA LYS A 531 -34.50 -11.15 14.63
C LYS A 531 -33.01 -11.30 14.24
N ASN A 532 -32.74 -11.90 13.09
CA ASN A 532 -31.38 -12.19 12.67
C ASN A 532 -30.57 -10.87 12.63
N ALA A 533 -29.42 -10.81 13.33
CA ALA A 533 -28.58 -9.62 13.37
C ALA A 533 -28.20 -9.12 11.96
N ARG A 534 -28.10 -10.07 11.00
CA ARG A 534 -27.86 -9.75 9.59
C ARG A 534 -29.01 -8.94 8.99
N ASP A 535 -30.26 -9.31 9.23
CA ASP A 535 -31.41 -8.63 8.63
C ASP A 535 -31.57 -7.21 9.20
N ILE A 536 -31.38 -7.05 10.51
CA ILE A 536 -31.37 -5.72 11.15
C ILE A 536 -30.23 -4.87 10.55
N TYR A 537 -29.08 -5.47 10.27
CA TYR A 537 -27.95 -4.75 9.68
C TYR A 537 -28.26 -4.33 8.24
N GLU A 538 -28.88 -5.17 7.43
CA GLU A 538 -29.31 -4.77 6.08
C GLU A 538 -30.36 -3.65 6.11
N GLU A 539 -31.34 -3.71 7.02
CA GLU A 539 -32.32 -2.62 7.22
C GLU A 539 -31.62 -1.30 7.61
N GLN A 540 -30.63 -1.37 8.49
CA GLN A 540 -29.81 -0.23 8.92
C GLN A 540 -29.00 0.36 7.75
N GLU A 541 -28.41 -0.49 6.91
CA GLU A 541 -27.62 -0.08 5.74
C GLU A 541 -28.50 0.58 4.67
N CYS A 542 -29.71 0.05 4.43
CA CYS A 542 -30.69 0.67 3.55
C CYS A 542 -31.11 2.05 4.07
N ALA A 543 -31.39 2.17 5.36
CA ALA A 543 -31.77 3.45 5.98
C ALA A 543 -30.66 4.51 5.85
N LEU A 544 -29.40 4.14 6.15
CA LEU A 544 -28.27 5.05 5.99
C LEU A 544 -28.04 5.41 4.52
N SER A 545 -28.13 4.44 3.61
CA SER A 545 -27.96 4.70 2.18
C SER A 545 -29.03 5.67 1.64
N ALA A 546 -30.30 5.49 2.04
CA ALA A 546 -31.38 6.41 1.68
C ALA A 546 -31.13 7.82 2.22
N LEU A 547 -30.64 7.93 3.46
CA LEU A 547 -30.35 9.19 4.12
C LEU A 547 -29.23 9.96 3.40
N TYR A 548 -28.10 9.31 3.10
CA TYR A 548 -27.04 9.96 2.30
C TYR A 548 -27.53 10.30 0.88
N ASN A 549 -28.30 9.42 0.23
CA ASN A 549 -28.83 9.73 -1.09
C ASN A 549 -29.71 10.97 -1.10
N ALA A 550 -30.60 11.14 -0.11
CA ALA A 550 -31.47 12.31 -0.01
C ALA A 550 -30.68 13.62 0.15
N LEU A 551 -29.53 13.58 0.83
CA LEU A 551 -28.68 14.76 1.06
C LEU A 551 -27.77 15.11 -0.12
N LEU A 552 -27.46 14.14 -0.97
CA LEU A 552 -26.53 14.29 -2.10
C LEU A 552 -27.23 14.58 -3.43
N CYS A 553 -28.57 14.64 -3.44
CA CYS A 553 -29.39 14.91 -4.62
C CYS A 553 -29.65 16.41 -4.81
#